data_AF-A0A4Q3JE49-F1
#
_entry.id   AF-A0A4Q3JE49-F1
#
_cell.length_a   1.000
_cell.length_b   1.000
_cell.length_c   1.000
_cell.angle_alpha   90.00
_cell.angle_beta   90.00
_cell.angle_gamma   90.00
#
_symmetry.space_group_name_H-M   'P 1'
#
loop_
_entity.id
_entity.type
_entity.pdbx_description
1 polymer ?
#
loop_
_entity_poly.entity_id
_entity_poly.type
_entity_poly.pdbx_seq_one_letter_code
_entity_poly.pdbx_strand_id
1 'polypeptide(L)'
;MNAGGWHAGGGSWAGEAVSVDNALQLSAFWACTRLIAETVATLPVQVLERGADGGKVSRPDHPLYALLHDSPNADQTAVEFIEGLLLALCTHGNGYAEKVFTGDRLTALQPIDAAAMTLHRDHGDGELHYRFADRGRTYDMPSEKIFHLRGFGAGGDLGLSPVAFARQTLGIAIATEKAA
;
A
#
# COMPACT_ATOMS: atom_id res chain seq x y z
N MET A 1 9.63 -16.45 13.26
CA MET A 1 8.19 -16.73 13.47
C MET A 1 7.46 -16.31 12.21
N ASN A 2 6.82 -17.23 11.50
CA ASN A 2 6.20 -16.97 10.19
C ASN A 2 5.07 -15.93 10.31
N ALA A 3 5.18 -14.82 9.58
CA ALA A 3 4.17 -13.77 9.46
C ALA A 3 2.96 -14.18 8.56
N GLY A 4 2.57 -15.46 8.60
CA GLY A 4 1.64 -16.05 7.61
C GLY A 4 0.14 -15.93 7.92
N GLY A 5 -0.27 -15.19 8.96
CA GLY A 5 -1.65 -15.24 9.46
C GLY A 5 -2.67 -14.32 8.77
N TRP A 6 -2.21 -13.23 8.13
CA TRP A 6 -3.11 -12.13 7.71
C TRP A 6 -3.20 -11.92 6.19
N HIS A 7 -2.38 -12.64 5.42
CA HIS A 7 -2.24 -12.45 3.97
C HIS A 7 -2.76 -13.63 3.14
N ALA A 8 -3.04 -14.78 3.76
CA ALA A 8 -3.43 -15.98 3.03
C ALA A 8 -4.95 -16.05 2.84
N GLY A 9 -5.39 -16.07 1.58
CA GLY A 9 -6.75 -16.39 1.17
C GLY A 9 -7.14 -17.79 1.66
N GLY A 10 -7.86 -17.83 2.78
CA GLY A 10 -8.56 -19.03 3.24
C GLY A 10 -9.94 -19.14 2.58
N GLY A 11 -10.48 -20.36 2.48
CA GLY A 11 -11.85 -20.56 2.04
C GLY A 11 -12.85 -19.76 2.90
N SER A 12 -13.91 -19.25 2.26
CA SER A 12 -15.04 -18.65 2.96
C SER A 12 -16.05 -19.72 3.41
N TRP A 13 -16.91 -19.41 4.38
CA TRP A 13 -17.99 -20.27 4.86
C TRP A 13 -19.00 -20.59 3.77
N ALA A 14 -19.10 -19.74 2.75
CA ALA A 14 -19.92 -19.96 1.57
C ALA A 14 -19.25 -20.91 0.55
N GLY A 15 -18.03 -21.37 0.80
CA GLY A 15 -17.27 -22.22 -0.12
C GLY A 15 -16.61 -21.46 -1.28
N GLU A 16 -16.86 -20.16 -1.40
CA GLU A 16 -16.24 -19.31 -2.42
C GLU A 16 -14.80 -18.95 -2.05
N ALA A 17 -13.91 -18.99 -3.05
CA ALA A 17 -12.58 -18.41 -2.94
C ALA A 17 -12.69 -16.89 -2.98
N VAL A 18 -12.04 -16.18 -2.05
CA VAL A 18 -12.01 -14.72 -2.02
C VAL A 18 -10.62 -14.23 -2.38
N SER A 19 -10.56 -13.35 -3.37
CA SER A 19 -9.36 -12.64 -3.82
C SER A 19 -9.65 -11.14 -3.92
N VAL A 20 -8.60 -10.35 -4.10
CA VAL A 20 -8.79 -8.91 -4.36
C VAL A 20 -9.55 -8.70 -5.67
N ASP A 21 -9.23 -9.47 -6.71
CA ASP A 21 -9.88 -9.35 -8.03
C ASP A 21 -11.38 -9.57 -7.96
N ASN A 22 -11.84 -10.63 -7.28
CA ASN A 22 -13.27 -10.90 -7.19
C ASN A 22 -13.99 -10.04 -6.15
N ALA A 23 -13.28 -9.56 -5.12
CA ALA A 23 -13.81 -8.54 -4.22
C ALA A 23 -14.08 -7.23 -4.97
N LEU A 24 -13.15 -6.79 -5.84
CA LEU A 24 -13.32 -5.60 -6.68
C LEU A 24 -14.39 -5.74 -7.76
N GLN A 25 -14.85 -6.95 -8.08
CA GLN A 25 -16.00 -7.16 -8.96
C GLN A 25 -17.34 -6.89 -8.24
N LEU A 26 -17.38 -6.90 -6.91
CA LEU A 26 -18.57 -6.50 -6.15
C LEU A 26 -18.72 -4.98 -6.22
N SER A 27 -19.82 -4.50 -6.80
CA SER A 27 -20.07 -3.08 -7.03
C SER A 27 -19.93 -2.21 -5.77
N ALA A 28 -20.40 -2.71 -4.62
CA ALA A 28 -20.27 -2.02 -3.34
C ALA A 28 -18.80 -1.90 -2.88
N PHE A 29 -18.02 -2.98 -2.98
CA PHE A 29 -16.61 -2.97 -2.57
C PHE A 29 -15.77 -2.09 -3.51
N TRP A 30 -16.03 -2.15 -4.82
CA TRP A 30 -15.45 -1.25 -5.82
C TRP A 30 -15.75 0.22 -5.50
N ALA A 31 -17.03 0.56 -5.31
CA ALA A 31 -17.45 1.93 -5.08
C ALA A 31 -16.86 2.52 -3.79
N CYS A 32 -16.86 1.77 -2.68
CA CYS A 32 -16.26 2.22 -1.43
C CYS A 32 -14.75 2.40 -1.52
N THR A 33 -14.05 1.44 -2.13
CA THR A 33 -12.59 1.51 -2.31
C THR A 33 -12.20 2.70 -3.18
N ARG A 34 -12.88 2.86 -4.33
CA ARG A 34 -12.68 3.99 -5.24
C ARG A 34 -12.97 5.32 -4.56
N LEU A 35 -14.08 5.43 -3.83
CA LEU A 35 -14.44 6.65 -3.12
C LEU A 35 -13.35 7.07 -2.13
N ILE A 36 -12.84 6.14 -1.33
CA ILE A 36 -11.77 6.43 -0.37
C ILE A 36 -10.49 6.85 -1.09
N ALA A 37 -10.07 6.08 -2.09
CA ALA A 37 -8.83 6.32 -2.83
C ALA A 37 -8.84 7.69 -3.51
N GLU A 38 -9.86 7.97 -4.33
CA GLU A 38 -9.96 9.23 -5.08
C GLU A 38 -10.13 10.43 -4.15
N THR A 39 -10.97 10.31 -3.11
CA THR A 39 -11.20 11.42 -2.17
C THR A 39 -9.90 11.85 -1.49
N VAL A 40 -9.15 10.89 -0.93
CA VAL A 40 -7.91 11.22 -0.22
C VAL A 40 -6.81 11.66 -1.19
N ALA A 41 -6.76 11.12 -2.39
CA ALA A 41 -5.79 11.53 -3.39
C ALA A 41 -5.97 12.98 -3.88
N THR A 42 -7.19 13.55 -3.76
CA THR A 42 -7.41 14.97 -4.04
C THR A 42 -6.86 15.91 -2.97
N LEU A 43 -6.44 15.39 -1.81
CA LEU A 43 -5.91 16.21 -0.72
C LEU A 43 -4.44 16.56 -0.98
N PRO A 44 -4.07 17.86 -1.01
CA PRO A 44 -2.71 18.27 -1.31
C PRO A 44 -1.75 17.84 -0.19
N VAL A 45 -0.70 17.11 -0.56
CA VAL A 45 0.39 16.78 0.36
C VAL A 45 1.34 17.99 0.46
N GLN A 46 1.38 18.61 1.63
CA GLN A 46 2.26 19.75 1.90
C GLN A 46 3.48 19.33 2.71
N VAL A 47 4.64 19.86 2.34
CA VAL A 47 5.87 19.76 3.14
C VAL A 47 5.93 20.95 4.07
N LEU A 48 5.96 20.67 5.37
CA LEU A 48 6.01 21.67 6.43
C LEU A 48 7.28 21.47 7.25
N GLU A 49 7.96 22.56 7.58
CA GLU A 49 9.07 22.56 8.53
C GLU A 49 8.63 23.13 9.86
N ARG A 50 9.11 22.51 10.96
CA ARG A 50 8.85 22.99 12.31
C ARG A 50 9.91 24.01 12.69
N GLY A 51 9.48 25.25 12.95
CA GLY A 51 10.33 26.33 13.44
C GLY A 51 10.74 26.14 14.90
N ALA A 52 11.75 26.90 15.32
CA ALA A 52 12.27 26.87 16.69
C ALA A 52 11.24 27.28 17.76
N ASP A 53 10.24 28.06 17.37
CA ASP A 53 9.09 28.48 18.18
C ASP A 53 7.95 27.43 18.21
N GLY A 54 8.12 26.30 17.51
CA GLY A 54 7.10 25.26 17.35
C GLY A 54 6.08 25.55 16.24
N GLY A 55 6.20 26.69 15.54
CA GLY A 55 5.40 27.01 14.37
C GLY A 55 5.64 26.04 13.21
N LYS A 56 4.69 25.97 12.27
CA LYS A 56 4.84 25.20 11.02
C LYS A 56 4.84 26.17 9.84
N VAL A 57 5.87 26.09 9.00
CA VAL A 57 5.99 26.90 7.78
C VAL A 57 6.00 25.99 6.57
N SER A 58 5.23 26.33 5.54
CA SER A 58 5.23 25.58 4.28
C SER A 58 6.55 25.75 3.55
N ARG A 59 7.09 24.64 3.02
CA ARG A 59 8.35 24.58 2.28
C ARG A 59 8.13 24.04 0.85
N PRO A 60 7.53 24.84 -0.06
CA PRO A 60 7.33 24.45 -1.45
C PRO A 60 8.65 24.32 -2.22
N ASP A 61 9.73 24.92 -1.71
CA ASP A 61 11.09 24.82 -2.24
C ASP A 61 11.80 23.51 -1.90
N HIS A 62 11.24 22.71 -0.97
CA HIS A 62 11.84 21.46 -0.55
C HIS A 62 11.72 20.39 -1.65
N PRO A 63 12.77 19.60 -1.96
CA PRO A 63 12.72 18.59 -3.03
C PRO A 63 11.58 17.57 -2.91
N LEU A 64 11.19 17.22 -1.67
CA LEU A 64 10.05 16.33 -1.42
C LEU A 64 8.70 16.93 -1.83
N TYR A 65 8.58 18.25 -1.89
CA TYR A 65 7.33 18.89 -2.27
C TYR A 65 6.97 18.53 -3.71
N ALA A 66 7.88 18.76 -4.65
CA ALA A 66 7.67 18.38 -6.06
C ALA A 66 7.37 16.88 -6.22
N LEU A 67 8.05 16.03 -5.45
CA LEU A 67 7.85 14.58 -5.51
C LEU A 67 6.47 14.14 -5.01
N LEU A 68 5.97 14.73 -3.93
CA LEU A 68 4.71 14.32 -3.29
C LEU A 68 3.49 15.09 -3.79
N HIS A 69 3.69 16.29 -4.32
CA HIS A 69 2.62 17.18 -4.78
C HIS A 69 2.46 17.16 -6.31
N ASP A 70 3.56 17.14 -7.07
CA ASP A 70 3.49 17.27 -8.54
C ASP A 70 3.54 15.90 -9.22
N SER A 71 4.67 15.20 -9.06
CA SER A 71 4.93 13.95 -9.78
C SER A 71 5.93 13.08 -9.02
N PRO A 72 5.50 11.93 -8.47
CA PRO A 72 6.34 11.02 -7.69
C PRO A 72 7.28 10.18 -8.56
N ASN A 73 6.96 10.00 -9.83
CA ASN A 73 7.78 9.26 -10.79
C ASN A 73 7.42 9.71 -12.21
N ALA A 74 8.18 9.23 -13.21
CA ALA A 74 8.01 9.64 -14.60
C ALA A 74 6.66 9.22 -15.24
N ASP A 75 5.97 8.26 -14.64
CA ASP A 75 4.81 7.60 -15.24
C ASP A 75 3.47 8.04 -14.63
N GLN A 76 3.50 8.68 -13.45
CA GLN A 76 2.31 9.00 -12.66
C GLN A 76 2.31 10.45 -12.16
N THR A 77 1.11 11.02 -12.05
CA THR A 77 0.82 12.19 -11.22
C THR A 77 0.80 11.82 -9.74
N ALA A 78 0.91 12.82 -8.86
CA ALA A 78 0.77 12.59 -7.42
C ALA A 78 -0.58 11.98 -7.02
N VAL A 79 -1.66 12.37 -7.70
CA VAL A 79 -3.00 11.83 -7.49
C VAL A 79 -3.03 10.34 -7.79
N GLU A 80 -2.62 9.92 -8.98
CA GLU A 80 -2.62 8.51 -9.40
C GLU A 80 -1.77 7.62 -8.46
N PHE A 81 -0.63 8.14 -7.99
CA PHE A 81 0.22 7.43 -7.05
C PHE A 81 -0.45 7.24 -5.69
N ILE A 82 -1.06 8.29 -5.13
CA ILE A 82 -1.78 8.21 -3.86
C ILE A 82 -3.00 7.31 -3.99
N GLU A 83 -3.75 7.39 -5.09
CA GLU A 83 -4.86 6.48 -5.40
C GLU A 83 -4.40 5.02 -5.39
N GLY A 84 -3.29 4.71 -6.08
CA GLY A 84 -2.73 3.36 -6.12
C GLY A 84 -2.30 2.85 -4.74
N LEU A 85 -1.65 3.69 -3.92
CA LEU A 85 -1.29 3.34 -2.55
C LEU A 85 -2.52 3.07 -1.68
N LEU A 86 -3.57 3.87 -1.82
CA LEU A 86 -4.80 3.72 -1.05
C LEU A 86 -5.62 2.51 -1.50
N LEU A 87 -5.64 2.21 -2.81
CA LEU A 87 -6.18 0.96 -3.32
C LEU A 87 -5.46 -0.23 -2.66
N ALA A 88 -4.13 -0.21 -2.59
CA ALA A 88 -3.35 -1.25 -1.94
C ALA A 88 -3.66 -1.35 -0.43
N LEU A 89 -3.86 -0.24 0.27
CA LEU A 89 -4.31 -0.23 1.66
C LEU A 89 -5.71 -0.84 1.84
N CYS A 90 -6.67 -0.45 0.99
CA CYS A 90 -8.05 -0.94 1.07
C CYS A 90 -8.19 -2.42 0.70
N THR A 91 -7.21 -2.99 0.00
CA THR A 91 -7.26 -4.38 -0.48
C THR A 91 -6.31 -5.30 0.32
N HIS A 92 -5.06 -4.90 0.46
CA HIS A 92 -3.97 -5.68 1.07
C HIS A 92 -3.58 -5.17 2.46
N GLY A 93 -4.11 -4.03 2.90
CA GLY A 93 -3.75 -3.41 4.18
C GLY A 93 -2.40 -2.70 4.17
N ASN A 94 -1.70 -2.70 3.04
CA ASN A 94 -0.33 -2.22 2.93
C ASN A 94 -0.09 -1.67 1.52
N GLY A 95 0.58 -0.51 1.42
CA GLY A 95 1.05 0.08 0.17
C GLY A 95 2.56 0.27 0.20
N TYR A 96 3.21 0.08 -0.95
CA TYR A 96 4.67 0.10 -1.05
C TYR A 96 5.14 0.94 -2.24
N ALA A 97 6.25 1.63 -2.05
CA ALA A 97 7.01 2.22 -3.13
C ALA A 97 8.52 2.09 -2.88
N GLU A 98 9.30 1.83 -3.92
CA GLU A 98 10.75 1.94 -3.89
C GLU A 98 11.15 3.41 -3.86
N LYS A 99 12.04 3.77 -2.92
CA LYS A 99 12.73 5.05 -2.88
C LYS A 99 13.93 5.01 -3.82
N VAL A 100 13.83 5.71 -4.94
CA VAL A 100 14.90 5.79 -5.95
C VAL A 100 15.72 7.05 -5.72
N PHE A 101 17.04 6.88 -5.62
CA PHE A 101 17.97 7.97 -5.32
C PHE A 101 18.95 8.23 -6.48
N THR A 102 19.29 9.50 -6.70
CA THR A 102 20.42 9.92 -7.53
C THR A 102 21.43 10.63 -6.62
N GLY A 103 22.54 9.94 -6.31
CA GLY A 103 23.38 10.33 -5.18
C GLY A 103 22.60 10.23 -3.87
N ASP A 104 22.64 11.28 -3.05
CA ASP A 104 21.89 11.34 -1.78
C ASP A 104 20.47 11.93 -1.93
N ARG A 105 20.09 12.35 -3.14
CA ARG A 105 18.80 12.98 -3.40
C ARG A 105 17.76 11.92 -3.79
N LEU A 106 16.65 11.85 -3.05
CA LEU A 106 15.47 11.09 -3.45
C LEU A 106 14.88 11.73 -4.72
N THR A 107 14.75 10.96 -5.79
CA THR A 107 14.31 11.43 -7.10
C THR A 107 13.03 10.79 -7.61
N ALA A 108 12.66 9.60 -7.12
CA ALA A 108 11.39 8.98 -7.46
C ALA A 108 10.87 8.08 -6.34
N LEU A 109 9.55 7.89 -6.33
CA LEU A 109 8.85 6.82 -5.63
C LEU A 109 8.21 5.92 -6.67
N GLN A 110 8.74 4.71 -6.83
CA GLN A 110 8.23 3.74 -7.79
C GLN A 110 7.28 2.78 -7.08
N PRO A 111 5.98 2.73 -7.45
CA PRO A 111 5.04 1.84 -6.77
C PRO A 111 5.45 0.38 -6.92
N ILE A 112 5.26 -0.39 -5.85
CA ILE A 112 5.49 -1.84 -5.86
C ILE A 112 4.14 -2.51 -5.61
N ASP A 113 3.86 -3.56 -6.38
CA ASP A 113 2.66 -4.37 -6.19
C ASP A 113 2.66 -5.01 -4.79
N ALA A 114 1.64 -4.67 -4.00
CA ALA A 114 1.46 -5.19 -2.65
C ALA A 114 1.20 -6.71 -2.64
N ALA A 115 0.61 -7.27 -3.71
CA ALA A 115 0.38 -8.70 -3.83
C ALA A 115 1.69 -9.49 -4.04
N ALA A 116 2.70 -8.85 -4.62
CA ALA A 116 4.02 -9.45 -4.87
C ALA A 116 4.99 -9.29 -3.70
N MET A 117 4.63 -8.54 -2.66
CA MET A 117 5.51 -8.19 -1.54
C MET A 117 5.47 -9.23 -0.42
N THR A 118 6.63 -9.60 0.09
CA THR A 118 6.81 -10.42 1.30
C THR A 118 7.84 -9.77 2.21
N LEU A 119 7.48 -9.62 3.49
CA LEU A 119 8.39 -9.09 4.50
C LEU A 119 9.02 -10.23 5.30
N HIS A 120 10.28 -10.07 5.64
CA HIS A 120 10.97 -10.96 6.56
C HIS A 120 11.99 -10.17 7.38
N ARG A 121 12.36 -10.69 8.55
CA ARG A 121 13.43 -10.12 9.36
C ARG A 121 14.66 -11.00 9.24
N ASP A 122 15.83 -10.39 9.03
CA ASP A 122 17.09 -11.12 9.05
C ASP A 122 17.26 -11.81 10.41
N HIS A 123 17.83 -13.01 10.41
CA HIS A 123 18.06 -13.80 11.61
C HIS A 123 19.23 -13.29 12.46
N GLY A 124 20.13 -12.49 11.89
CA GLY A 124 21.31 -11.94 12.55
C GLY A 124 20.98 -10.70 13.39
N ASP A 125 20.64 -9.60 12.73
CA ASP A 125 20.41 -8.28 13.34
C ASP A 125 18.92 -7.97 13.59
N GLY A 126 18.01 -8.75 13.00
CA GLY A 126 16.57 -8.53 13.10
C GLY A 126 16.04 -7.43 12.18
N GLU A 127 16.85 -6.92 11.25
CA GLU A 127 16.45 -5.87 10.32
C GLU A 127 15.33 -6.34 9.38
N LEU A 128 14.41 -5.42 9.08
CA LEU A 128 13.25 -5.71 8.26
C LEU A 128 13.60 -5.56 6.78
N HIS A 129 13.41 -6.65 6.04
CA HIS A 129 13.65 -6.77 4.62
C HIS A 129 12.36 -6.98 3.83
N TYR A 130 12.37 -6.44 2.61
CA TYR A 130 11.25 -6.41 1.68
C TYR A 130 11.64 -7.18 0.42
N ARG A 131 10.99 -8.32 0.19
CA ARG A 131 11.23 -9.17 -0.96
C ARG A 131 10.04 -9.12 -1.90
N PHE A 132 10.27 -8.82 -3.16
CA PHE A 132 9.22 -8.79 -4.18
C PHE A 132 9.75 -9.22 -5.55
N ALA A 133 8.85 -9.67 -6.42
CA ALA A 133 9.18 -9.99 -7.80
C ALA A 133 8.64 -8.88 -8.73
N ASP A 134 9.49 -8.38 -9.63
CA ASP A 134 9.10 -7.45 -10.69
C ASP A 134 9.80 -7.83 -12.00
N ARG A 135 9.03 -7.85 -13.10
CA ARG A 135 9.48 -8.21 -14.46
C ARG A 135 10.41 -9.44 -14.53
N GLY A 136 10.06 -10.48 -13.76
CA GLY A 136 10.79 -11.75 -13.72
C GLY A 136 12.09 -11.74 -12.89
N ARG A 137 12.37 -10.66 -12.14
CA ARG A 137 13.49 -10.57 -11.20
C ARG A 137 12.95 -10.47 -9.78
N THR A 138 13.67 -11.09 -8.84
CA THR A 138 13.40 -10.95 -7.41
C THR A 138 14.34 -9.91 -6.82
N TYR A 139 13.78 -8.99 -6.08
CA TYR A 139 14.48 -7.97 -5.32
C TYR A 139 14.36 -8.26 -3.84
N ASP A 140 15.41 -7.97 -3.08
CA ASP A 140 15.43 -8.02 -1.63
C ASP A 140 16.07 -6.73 -1.13
N MET A 141 15.27 -5.89 -0.48
CA MET A 141 15.65 -4.52 -0.15
C MET A 141 15.52 -4.25 1.35
N PRO A 142 16.47 -3.51 1.94
CA PRO A 142 16.37 -3.08 3.32
C PRO A 142 15.28 -2.00 3.48
N SER A 143 14.83 -1.80 4.71
CA SER A 143 13.75 -0.86 5.01
C SER A 143 14.03 0.59 4.60
N GLU A 144 15.29 1.06 4.55
CA GLU A 144 15.58 2.43 4.12
C GLU A 144 15.36 2.65 2.61
N LYS A 145 15.22 1.59 1.81
CA LYS A 145 14.91 1.67 0.38
C LYS A 145 13.43 1.62 0.07
N ILE A 146 12.57 1.29 1.05
CA ILE A 146 11.14 1.13 0.83
C ILE A 146 10.36 2.19 1.60
N PHE A 147 9.45 2.88 0.91
CA PHE A 147 8.36 3.61 1.55
C PHE A 147 7.20 2.62 1.75
N HIS A 148 6.91 2.30 3.01
CA HIS A 148 5.84 1.38 3.39
C HIS A 148 4.75 2.16 4.10
N LEU A 149 3.62 2.33 3.43
CA LEU A 149 2.40 2.87 4.01
C LEU A 149 1.58 1.72 4.61
N ARG A 150 1.65 1.60 5.94
CA ARG A 150 1.01 0.51 6.69
C ARG A 150 -0.39 0.92 7.14
N GLY A 151 -1.37 0.08 6.84
CA GLY A 151 -2.74 0.25 7.31
C GLY A 151 -2.91 -0.07 8.78
N PHE A 152 -4.14 0.09 9.26
CA PHE A 152 -4.52 -0.28 10.62
C PHE A 152 -4.20 -1.76 10.92
N GLY A 153 -3.70 -2.04 12.12
CA GLY A 153 -3.44 -3.41 12.56
C GLY A 153 -2.88 -3.51 13.97
N ALA A 154 -2.55 -4.74 14.38
CA ALA A 154 -2.15 -5.10 15.74
C ALA A 154 -0.70 -4.69 16.11
N GLY A 155 -0.09 -3.73 15.39
CA GLY A 155 1.26 -3.23 15.67
C GLY A 155 2.42 -4.08 15.14
N GLY A 156 2.14 -5.12 14.35
CA GLY A 156 3.18 -5.91 13.67
C GLY A 156 3.78 -5.23 12.44
N ASP A 157 4.61 -5.96 11.70
CA ASP A 157 5.29 -5.46 10.49
C ASP A 157 4.36 -5.17 9.31
N LEU A 158 3.11 -5.65 9.38
CA LEU A 158 2.10 -5.55 8.33
C LEU A 158 0.77 -5.04 8.91
N GLY A 159 0.05 -4.25 8.11
CA GLY A 159 -1.33 -3.88 8.33
C GLY A 159 -2.28 -5.03 8.02
N LEU A 160 -3.50 -4.98 8.57
CA LEU A 160 -4.53 -5.99 8.33
C LEU A 160 -5.10 -5.85 6.92
N SER A 161 -5.05 -6.92 6.13
CA SER A 161 -5.71 -6.94 4.82
C SER A 161 -7.23 -6.90 4.99
N PRO A 162 -7.93 -5.87 4.47
CA PRO A 162 -9.39 -5.80 4.56
C PRO A 162 -10.06 -6.96 3.83
N VAL A 163 -9.53 -7.39 2.67
CA VAL A 163 -10.07 -8.52 1.91
C VAL A 163 -9.90 -9.83 2.69
N ALA A 164 -8.73 -10.09 3.26
CA ALA A 164 -8.50 -11.32 4.03
C ALA A 164 -9.36 -11.37 5.30
N PHE A 165 -9.58 -10.22 5.93
CA PHE A 165 -10.39 -10.10 7.14
C PHE A 165 -11.90 -10.18 6.85
N ALA A 166 -12.37 -9.56 5.77
CA ALA A 166 -13.76 -9.55 5.35
C ALA A 166 -14.17 -10.75 4.49
N ARG A 167 -13.28 -11.75 4.30
CA ARG A 167 -13.49 -12.88 3.39
C ARG A 167 -14.80 -13.65 3.60
N GLN A 168 -15.34 -13.68 4.82
CA GLN A 168 -16.61 -14.37 5.09
C GLN A 168 -17.79 -13.63 4.45
N THR A 169 -17.86 -12.31 4.69
CA THR A 169 -18.90 -11.46 4.11
C THR A 169 -18.76 -11.35 2.60
N LEU A 170 -17.53 -11.16 2.11
CA LEU A 170 -17.25 -11.10 0.67
C LEU A 170 -17.61 -12.42 -0.02
N GLY A 171 -17.28 -13.56 0.60
CA GLY A 171 -17.62 -14.88 0.06
C GLY A 171 -19.13 -15.10 -0.07
N ILE A 172 -19.92 -14.67 0.92
CA ILE A 172 -21.39 -14.72 0.85
C ILE A 172 -21.92 -13.86 -0.30
N ALA A 173 -21.40 -12.63 -0.44
CA ALA A 173 -21.82 -11.72 -1.52
C ALA A 173 -21.50 -12.31 -2.90
N ILE A 174 -20.28 -12.85 -3.09
CA ILE A 174 -19.86 -13.50 -4.34
C ILE A 174 -20.74 -14.70 -4.65
N ALA A 175 -21.03 -15.57 -3.68
CA ALA A 175 -21.90 -16.73 -3.87
C ALA A 175 -23.31 -16.32 -4.31
N THR A 176 -23.81 -15.22 -3.75
CA THR A 176 -25.15 -14.70 -4.05
C THR A 176 -25.23 -14.16 -5.47
N GLU A 177 -24.26 -13.35 -5.90
CA GLU A 177 -24.19 -12.81 -7.27
C GLU A 177 -24.07 -13.89 -8.34
N LYS A 178 -23.36 -15.00 -8.05
CA LYS A 178 -23.26 -16.15 -8.97
C LYS A 178 -24.56 -16.95 -9.11
N ALA A 179 -25.41 -16.94 -8.08
CA ALA A 179 -26.64 -17.71 -8.04
C ALA A 179 -27.85 -16.95 -8.61
N ALA A 180 -27.72 -15.64 -8.82
CA ALA A 180 -28.71 -14.76 -9.44
C ALA A 180 -28.68 -14.84 -10.97
#